data_AF-A0A350QN69-F1
#
_entry.id   AF-A0A350QN69-F1
#
_cell.length_a   1.000
_cell.length_b   1.000
_cell.length_c   1.000
_cell.angle_alpha   90.00
_cell.angle_beta   90.00
_cell.angle_gamma   90.00
#
_symmetry.space_group_name_H-M   'P 1'
#
loop_
_entity.id
_entity.type
_entity.pdbx_description
1 polymer ?
#
loop_
_entity_poly.entity_id
_entity_poly.type
_entity_poly.pdbx_seq_one_letter_code
_entity_poly.pdbx_strand_id
1 'polypeptide(L)' 'MERGPLIRILEDMRGTELELDLIINSRNEPLEIRNVTKVIELHSANGIQITTRQNQIWVDASHVAAAYQARDDGS' A
#
# COMPACT_ATOMS: atom_id res chain seq x y z
N MET A 1 16.83 8.39 6.93
CA MET A 1 16.54 7.03 6.41
C MET A 1 15.61 7.22 5.24
N GLU A 2 15.96 6.71 4.05
CA GLU A 2 15.05 6.74 2.90
C GLU A 2 13.77 5.97 3.27
N ARG A 3 12.61 6.63 3.14
CA ARG A 3 11.31 5.96 3.24
C ARG A 3 11.31 4.85 2.20
N GLY A 4 11.02 3.60 2.60
CA GLY A 4 10.97 2.48 1.66
C GLY A 4 10.03 2.77 0.48
N PRO A 5 10.27 2.20 -0.71
CA PRO A 5 9.57 2.56 -1.94
C PRO A 5 8.04 2.46 -1.83
N LEU A 6 7.52 1.50 -1.06
CA LEU A 6 6.08 1.32 -0.84
C LEU A 6 5.41 2.49 -0.11
N ILE A 7 6.04 3.02 0.96
CA ILE A 7 5.46 4.14 1.72
C ILE A 7 5.36 5.37 0.83
N ARG A 8 6.37 5.61 -0.01
CA ARG A 8 6.36 6.73 -0.96
C ARG A 8 5.19 6.61 -1.93
N ILE A 9 4.97 5.44 -2.51
CA ILE A 9 3.87 5.18 -3.43
C ILE A 9 2.52 5.39 -2.75
N LEU A 10 2.34 4.84 -1.54
CA LEU A 10 1.08 4.99 -0.80
C LEU A 10 0.79 6.45 -0.39
N GLU A 11 1.83 7.23 -0.08
CA GLU A 11 1.69 8.66 0.15
C GLU A 11 1.34 9.42 -1.14
N ASP A 12 1.94 9.07 -2.28
CA ASP A 12 1.63 9.66 -3.59
C ASP A 12 0.17 9.33 -4.03
N MET A 13 -0.37 8.18 -3.59
CA MET A 13 -1.77 7.79 -3.81
C MET A 13 -2.78 8.51 -2.89
N ARG A 14 -2.31 9.21 -1.85
CA ARG A 14 -3.22 9.76 -0.83
C ARG A 14 -4.10 10.86 -1.44
N GLY A 15 -5.41 10.62 -1.43
CA GLY A 15 -6.39 11.56 -1.98
C GLY A 15 -6.50 11.54 -3.50
N THR A 16 -5.86 10.60 -4.18
CA THR A 16 -5.98 10.38 -5.63
C THR A 16 -6.86 9.16 -5.93
N GLU A 17 -7.15 8.94 -7.20
CA GLU A 17 -7.84 7.75 -7.71
C GLU A 17 -6.87 6.63 -8.10
N LEU A 18 -5.57 6.79 -7.81
CA LEU A 18 -4.56 5.78 -8.11
C LEU A 18 -4.81 4.48 -7.34
N GLU A 19 -4.40 3.39 -7.97
CA GLU A 19 -4.67 2.03 -7.52
C GLU A 19 -3.38 1.23 -7.49
N LEU A 20 -3.26 0.37 -6.49
CA LEU A 20 -2.04 -0.37 -6.21
C LEU A 20 -2.36 -1.83 -5.92
N ASP A 21 -1.91 -2.71 -6.79
CA ASP A 21 -1.91 -4.14 -6.53
C ASP A 21 -0.66 -4.54 -5.74
N LEU A 22 -0.87 -5.13 -4.56
CA LEU A 22 0.19 -5.69 -3.73
C LEU A 22 0.17 -7.22 -3.80
N ILE A 23 1.23 -7.80 -4.35
CA ILE A 23 1.45 -9.25 -4.27
C ILE A 23 2.03 -9.59 -2.90
N ILE A 24 1.30 -10.41 -2.13
CA ILE A 24 1.72 -10.88 -0.81
C ILE A 24 2.01 -12.38 -0.93
N ASN A 25 3.23 -12.80 -0.63
CA ASN A 25 3.70 -14.19 -0.82
C ASN A 25 2.83 -15.26 -0.13
N SER A 26 2.10 -14.90 0.92
CA SER A 26 1.20 -15.80 1.65
C SER A 26 -0.22 -15.88 1.08
N ARG A 27 -0.52 -15.16 -0.02
CA ARG A 27 -1.82 -15.12 -0.66
C ARG A 27 -1.71 -15.58 -2.12
N ASN A 28 -2.71 -16.32 -2.57
CA ASN A 28 -2.83 -16.74 -3.97
C ASN A 28 -3.33 -15.62 -4.88
N GLU A 29 -3.93 -14.57 -4.31
CA GLU A 29 -4.48 -13.42 -5.03
C GLU A 29 -3.85 -12.12 -4.52
N PRO A 30 -3.52 -11.16 -5.42
CA PRO A 30 -3.03 -9.84 -5.05
C PRO A 30 -4.03 -9.10 -4.15
N LEU A 31 -3.51 -8.31 -3.22
CA LEU A 31 -4.29 -7.36 -2.45
C LEU A 31 -4.34 -6.03 -3.19
N GLU A 32 -5.50 -5.69 -3.75
CA GLU A 32 -5.74 -4.39 -4.37
C GLU A 32 -5.98 -3.31 -3.30
N ILE A 33 -5.31 -2.16 -3.44
CA ILE A 33 -5.44 -0.98 -2.60
C ILE A 33 -5.87 0.20 -3.48
N ARG A 34 -7.00 0.82 -3.13
CA ARG A 34 -7.57 1.99 -3.82
C ARG A 34 -7.98 3.06 -2.81
N ASN A 35 -8.20 4.28 -3.28
CA ASN A 35 -8.80 5.36 -2.49
C ASN A 35 -8.11 5.59 -1.14
N VAL A 36 -6.78 5.64 -1.13
CA VAL A 36 -5.98 5.81 0.09
C VAL A 36 -6.27 7.18 0.70
N THR A 37 -6.61 7.20 2.00
CA THR A 37 -6.90 8.43 2.75
C THR A 37 -5.84 8.70 3.82
N LYS A 38 -5.20 7.66 4.36
CA LYS A 38 -4.17 7.79 5.39
C LYS A 38 -3.20 6.63 5.33
N VAL A 39 -1.92 6.92 5.57
CA VAL A 39 -0.84 5.94 5.67
C VAL A 39 -0.09 6.23 6.97
N ILE A 40 0.19 5.20 7.78
CA ILE A 40 0.95 5.31 9.02
C ILE A 40 2.00 4.21 9.04
N GLU A 41 3.27 4.62 9.20
CA GLU A 41 4.36 3.69 9.47
C GLU A 41 4.39 3.34 10.96
N LEU A 42 4.47 2.04 11.26
CA LEU A 42 4.51 1.51 12.62
C LEU A 42 5.94 1.07 12.90
N HIS A 43 6.79 2.03 13.27
CA HIS A 43 8.23 1.82 13.47
C HIS A 43 8.58 0.72 14.49
N SER A 44 7.69 0.41 15.45
CA SER A 44 7.93 -0.64 16.45
C SER A 44 7.66 -2.06 15.93
N ALA A 45 6.93 -2.21 14.82
CA ALA A 45 6.44 -3.50 14.32
C ALA A 45 6.84 -3.77 12.86
N ASN A 46 7.65 -2.91 12.23
CA ASN A 46 7.93 -2.93 10.79
C ASN A 46 6.65 -3.01 9.93
N GLY A 47 5.56 -2.40 10.42
CA GLY A 47 4.25 -2.48 9.79
C GLY A 47 3.85 -1.17 9.13
N ILE A 48 2.92 -1.26 8.18
CA ILE A 48 2.25 -0.12 7.56
C ILE A 48 0.76 -0.29 7.77
N GLN A 49 0.13 0.72 8.36
CA GLN A 49 -1.32 0.83 8.42
C GLN A 49 -1.81 1.74 7.30
N ILE A 50 -2.71 1.22 6.47
CA ILE A 50 -3.29 1.91 5.33
C ILE A 50 -4.78 2.05 5.59
N THR A 51 -5.29 3.28 5.56
CA THR A 51 -6.72 3.56 5.62
C THR A 51 -7.19 3.95 4.24
N THR A 52 -8.13 3.20 3.69
CA THR A 52 -8.84 3.53 2.45
C THR A 52 -10.20 4.13 2.79
N ARG A 53 -10.99 4.54 1.79
CA ARG A 53 -12.39 4.92 2.02
C ARG A 53 -13.27 3.72 2.42
N GLN A 54 -12.84 2.51 2.05
CA GLN A 54 -13.61 1.28 2.19
C GLN A 54 -13.28 0.51 3.46
N ASN A 55 -12.02 0.51 3.90
CA ASN A 55 -11.53 -0.33 4.99
C ASN A 55 -10.16 0.13 5.54
N GLN A 56 -9.65 -0.64 6.51
CA GLN A 56 -8.29 -0.52 7.03
C GLN A 56 -7.50 -1.80 6.72
N ILE A 57 -6.27 -1.61 6.27
CA ILE A 57 -5.36 -2.68 5.85
C ILE A 57 -4.08 -2.56 6.69
N TRP A 58 -3.62 -3.70 7.23
CA TRP A 58 -2.37 -3.81 7.97
C TRP A 58 -1.41 -4.70 7.20
N VAL A 59 -0.24 -4.14 6.86
CA VAL A 59 0.79 -4.84 6.09
C VAL A 59 2.05 -4.91 6.93
N ASP A 60 2.58 -6.12 7.12
CA ASP A 60 3.93 -6.30 7.65
C ASP A 60 4.93 -6.13 6.49
N ALA A 61 5.80 -5.12 6.59
CA ALA A 61 6.76 -4.78 5.55
C ALA A 61 7.84 -5.86 5.37
N SER A 62 8.02 -6.81 6.30
CA SER A 62 8.95 -7.93 6.13
C SER A 62 8.45 -9.01 5.17
N HIS A 63 7.15 -9.01 4.84
CA HIS A 63 6.51 -10.05 4.01
C HIS A 63 6.07 -9.56 2.62
N VAL A 64 6.30 -8.29 2.30
CA VAL A 64 6.02 -7.73 0.97
C VAL A 64 7.17 -8.07 0.04
N ALA A 65 7.04 -9.16 -0.73
CA ALA A 65 7.89 -9.36 -1.90
C ALA A 65 7.39 -8.40 -2.99
N ALA A 66 8.18 -7.35 -3.22
CA ALA A 66 7.83 -6.26 -4.09
C ALA A 66 7.48 -6.73 -5.52
N ALA A 67 6.22 -6.59 -5.88
CA ALA A 67 5.79 -6.28 -7.23
C ALA A 67 4.51 -5.43 -7.09
N TYR A 68 4.65 -4.15 -7.42
CA TYR A 68 3.55 -3.20 -7.44
C TYR A 68 3.40 -2.65 -8.85
N GLN A 69 2.15 -2.58 -9.33
CA GLN A 69 1.81 -1.81 -10.51
C GLN A 69 0.83 -0.73 -10.06
N ALA A 70 1.28 0.52 -10.01
CA ALA A 70 0.37 1.64 -9.87
C ALA A 70 -0.37 1.78 -11.20
N ARG A 71 -1.70 1.63 -11.20
CA ARG A 71 -2.53 1.84 -12.39
C ARG A 71 -3.21 3.20 -12.25
N ASP A 72 -3.20 3.94 -13.35
CA ASP A 72 -4.04 5.11 -13.55
C ASP A 72 -5.11 4.66 -14.53
N ASP A 73 -6.35 4.52 -14.05
CA ASP A 73 -7.50 4.27 -14.92
C ASP A 73 -7.80 5.60 -15.63
N GLY A 74 -6.96 5.90 -16.61
CA GLY A 74 -6.97 7.18 -17.31
C GLY A 74 -8.35 7.53 -17.85
N SER A 75 -8.76 8.77 -17.57
CA SER A 75 -9.86 9.49 -18.21
C SER A 75 -9.43 10.16 -19.52
#